data_AF-A0A3C0FLN3-F1
#
_entry.id   AF-A0A3C0FLN3-F1
#
_cell.length_a   1.000
_cell.length_b   1.000
_cell.length_c   1.000
_cell.angle_alpha   90.00
_cell.angle_beta   90.00
_cell.angle_gamma   90.00
#
_symmetry.space_group_name_H-M   'P 1'
#
loop_
_entity.id
_entity.type
_entity.pdbx_description
1 polymer ?
#
loop_
_entity_poly.entity_id
_entity_poly.type
_entity_poly.pdbx_seq_one_letter_code
_entity_poly.pdbx_strand_id
1 'polypeptide(L)' 'MSYVDQELTVEDMLADPIVQTLMRYDGISASDVRHTIEAVNQHRPENPDDEDAAFNWKPGSAADRLRDTAA' A
#
# COMPACT_ATOMS: atom_id res chain seq x y z
N MET A 1 -21.57 16.77 14.26
CA MET A 1 -20.66 15.61 14.10
C MET A 1 -19.24 16.13 14.10
N SER A 2 -18.44 15.79 15.13
CA SER A 2 -16.99 16.03 15.09
C SER A 2 -16.38 14.91 14.26
N TYR A 3 -15.75 15.24 13.13
CA TYR A 3 -14.82 14.30 12.49
C TYR A 3 -13.64 14.18 13.44
N VAL A 4 -13.55 13.03 14.10
CA VAL A 4 -12.43 12.72 14.98
C VAL A 4 -11.27 12.41 14.05
N ASP A 5 -10.37 13.38 13.88
CA ASP A 5 -9.12 13.28 13.10
C ASP A 5 -8.08 12.48 13.92
N GLN A 6 -8.50 11.31 14.42
CA GLN A 6 -7.58 10.38 15.05
C GLN A 6 -6.91 9.59 13.93
N GLU A 7 -5.58 9.70 13.88
CA GLU A 7 -4.77 8.81 13.06
C GLU A 7 -5.10 7.37 13.45
N LEU A 8 -5.70 6.63 12.51
CA LEU A 8 -6.07 5.25 12.70
C LEU A 8 -4.79 4.42 12.80
N THR A 9 -4.57 3.79 13.95
CA THR A 9 -3.38 2.96 14.12
C THR A 9 -3.52 1.64 13.35
N VAL A 10 -2.39 1.02 13.02
CA VAL A 10 -2.38 -0.31 12.39
C VAL A 10 -3.09 -1.34 13.27
N GLU A 11 -2.98 -1.23 14.59
CA GLU A 11 -3.63 -2.13 15.52
C GLU A 11 -5.16 -1.96 15.51
N ASP A 12 -5.64 -0.72 15.39
CA ASP A 12 -7.07 -0.45 15.22
C ASP A 12 -7.60 -1.01 13.89
N MET A 13 -6.81 -0.88 12.81
CA MET A 13 -7.14 -1.49 11.52
C MET A 13 -7.20 -3.01 11.60
N LEU A 14 -6.24 -3.65 12.26
CA LEU A 14 -6.21 -5.12 12.41
C LEU A 14 -7.32 -5.64 13.32
N ALA A 15 -7.85 -4.81 14.21
CA ALA A 15 -9.01 -5.13 15.03
C ALA A 15 -10.34 -5.00 14.25
N ASP A 16 -10.37 -4.36 13.08
CA ASP A 16 -11.59 -4.14 12.30
C ASP A 16 -12.17 -5.47 11.75
N PRO A 17 -13.47 -5.76 11.95
CA PRO A 17 -14.10 -6.98 11.45
C PRO A 17 -14.03 -7.18 9.93
N ILE A 18 -14.07 -6.10 9.15
CA ILE A 18 -13.95 -6.14 7.69
C ILE A 18 -12.53 -6.56 7.32
N VAL A 19 -11.53 -5.93 7.93
CA VAL A 19 -10.11 -6.26 7.69
C VAL A 19 -9.82 -7.70 8.08
N GLN A 20 -10.29 -8.16 9.25
CA GLN A 20 -10.14 -9.55 9.67
C GLN A 20 -10.80 -10.54 8.69
N THR A 21 -11.94 -10.18 8.11
CA THR A 21 -12.63 -11.03 7.13
C THR A 21 -11.81 -11.16 5.84
N LEU A 22 -11.28 -10.05 5.33
CA LEU A 22 -10.42 -10.04 4.14
C LEU A 22 -9.12 -10.81 4.38
N MET A 23 -8.45 -10.57 5.52
CA MET A 23 -7.25 -11.31 5.90
C MET A 23 -7.48 -12.81 5.96
N ARG A 24 -8.61 -13.27 6.52
CA ARG A 24 -8.98 -14.69 6.52
C ARG A 24 -9.20 -15.25 5.13
N TYR A 25 -9.82 -14.48 4.24
CA TYR A 25 -10.06 -14.88 2.86
C TYR A 25 -8.74 -15.05 2.09
N ASP A 26 -7.79 -14.13 2.30
CA ASP A 26 -6.48 -14.14 1.65
C ASP A 26 -5.43 -15.03 2.36
N GLY A 27 -5.78 -15.62 3.52
CA GLY A 27 -4.86 -16.44 4.31
C GLY A 27 -3.71 -15.65 4.97
N ILE A 28 -3.91 -14.36 5.20
CA ILE A 28 -2.93 -13.43 5.77
C ILE A 28 -3.12 -13.36 7.29
N SER A 29 -2.02 -13.42 8.05
CA SER A 29 -2.03 -13.22 9.50
C SER A 29 -1.65 -11.79 9.89
N ALA A 30 -2.01 -11.38 11.10
CA ALA A 30 -1.60 -10.08 11.63
C ALA A 30 -0.06 -9.96 11.75
N SER A 31 0.63 -11.09 11.96
CA SER A 31 2.10 -11.14 11.97
C SER A 31 2.68 -10.79 10.61
N ASP A 32 2.07 -11.28 9.52
CA ASP A 32 2.54 -11.01 8.16
C ASP A 32 2.43 -9.53 7.83
N VAL A 33 1.33 -8.90 8.25
CA VAL A 33 1.11 -7.46 8.08
C VAL A 33 2.18 -6.66 8.83
N ARG A 34 2.39 -6.94 10.13
CA ARG A 34 3.41 -6.25 10.93
C ARG A 34 4.82 -6.43 10.36
N HIS A 35 5.16 -7.66 9.97
CA HIS A 35 6.47 -7.96 9.37
C HIS A 35 6.67 -7.20 8.04
N THR A 36 5.63 -7.13 7.21
CA THR A 36 5.67 -6.38 5.96
C THR A 36 5.85 -4.88 6.21
N ILE A 37 5.13 -4.31 7.18
CA ILE A 37 5.26 -2.90 7.56
C ILE A 37 6.68 -2.61 8.05
N GLU A 38 7.24 -3.46 8.91
CA GLU A 38 8.61 -3.33 9.38
C GLU A 38 9.60 -3.37 8.22
N ALA A 39 9.46 -4.33 7.30
CA ALA A 39 10.31 -4.45 6.12
C ALA A 39 10.21 -3.20 5.22
N VAL A 40 9.01 -2.66 4.99
CA VAL A 40 8.80 -1.44 4.20
C VAL A 40 9.46 -0.23 4.88
N ASN A 41 9.33 -0.10 6.20
CA ASN A 41 9.95 0.99 6.94
C ASN A 41 11.49 0.91 6.90
N GLN A 42 12.07 -0.29 6.95
CA GLN A 42 13.51 -0.50 6.82
C GLN A 42 14.05 -0.18 5.42
N HIS A 43 13.23 -0.37 4.38
CA HIS A 43 13.60 -0.08 2.99
C HIS A 43 13.09 1.29 2.52
N ARG A 44 12.53 2.11 3.43
CA ARG A 44 12.09 3.46 3.07
C ARG A 44 13.34 4.28 2.75
N PRO A 45 13.54 4.71 1.48
CA PRO A 45 14.68 5.55 1.14
C PRO A 45 14.57 6.85 1.95
N GLU A 46 15.69 7.30 2.53
CA GLU A 46 15.74 8.46 3.43
C GLU A 46 15.53 9.81 2.71
N ASN A 47 15.11 9.79 1.44
CA ASN A 47 15.00 10.99 0.62
C ASN A 47 13.52 11.35 0.37
N PRO A 48 12.98 12.40 1.03
CA PRO A 48 11.60 12.82 0.87
C PRO A 48 11.32 13.64 -0.42
N ASP A 49 12.26 13.74 -1.36
CA ASP A 49 12.14 14.62 -2.52
C ASP A 49 11.56 13.95 -3.79
N ASP A 50 11.15 12.67 -3.75
CA ASP A 50 10.54 11.96 -4.90
C ASP A 50 8.99 11.93 -4.85
N GLU A 51 8.35 12.87 -4.17
CA GLU A 51 6.87 12.97 -4.11
C GLU A 51 6.24 13.41 -5.44
N ASP A 52 7.03 13.92 -6.40
CA ASP A 52 6.53 14.35 -7.71
C ASP A 52 6.42 13.22 -8.76
N ALA A 53 6.97 12.03 -8.49
CA ALA A 53 6.99 10.93 -9.47
C ALA A 53 5.94 9.83 -9.20
N ALA A 54 5.38 9.74 -7.98
CA ALA A 54 4.67 8.54 -7.52
C ALA A 54 3.17 8.47 -7.87
N PHE A 55 2.54 9.54 -8.38
CA PHE A 55 1.11 9.52 -8.73
C PHE A 55 0.78 10.15 -10.09
N ASN A 56 1.52 9.79 -11.14
CA ASN A 56 1.06 9.97 -12.52
C ASN A 56 0.73 8.61 -13.15
N TRP A 57 -0.22 7.89 -12.56
CA TRP A 57 -0.81 6.72 -13.20
C TRP A 57 -1.62 7.15 -14.43
N LYS A 58 -0.96 7.21 -15.59
CA LYS A 58 -1.63 7.35 -16.89
C LYS A 58 -2.04 5.97 -17.39
N PRO A 59 -3.34 5.68 -17.55
CA PRO A 59 -3.83 4.36 -17.98
C PRO A 59 -3.44 3.96 -19.42
N GLY A 60 -2.60 4.73 -20.12
CA GLY A 60 -2.09 4.42 -21.46
C GLY A 60 -0.63 3.93 -21.52
N SER A 61 0.18 4.08 -20.46
CA SER A 61 1.64 3.84 -20.56
C SER A 61 2.01 2.35 -20.67
N ALA A 62 1.18 1.44 -20.16
CA ALA A 62 1.42 0.00 -20.30
C ALA A 62 1.15 -0.53 -21.72
N ALA A 63 0.24 0.10 -22.47
CA ALA A 63 -0.13 -0.34 -23.82
C ALA A 63 0.91 0.05 -24.88
N ASP A 64 1.61 1.17 -24.69
CA ASP A 64 2.59 1.67 -25.66
C ASP A 64 3.89 0.85 -25.66
N ARG A 65 4.30 0.35 -24.49
CA ARG A 65 5.53 -0.45 -24.33
C ARG A 65 5.49 -1.83 -25.02
N LEU A 66 4.30 -2.32 -25.37
CA LEU A 66 4.12 -3.59 -26.08
C LEU A 66 4.24 -3.45 -27.61
N ARG A 67 4.26 -2.22 -28.16
CA ARG A 67 4.43 -2.00 -29.60
C ARG A 67 5.89 -1.91 -30.04
N ASP A 68 6.77 -1.42 -29.17
CA ASP A 68 8.19 -1.22 -29.50
C ASP A 68 9.06 -2.49 -29.42
N THR A 69 8.55 -3.59 -28.87
CA THR A 69 9.29 -4.86 -28.78
C THR A 69 9.14 -5.76 -30.01
N ALA A 70 8.45 -5.28 -31.06
CA ALA A 70 8.30 -5.95 -32.34
C ALA A 70 8.92 -5.12 -33.48
N ALA A 71 10.25 -5.03 -33.50
CA ALA A 71 11.04 -4.57 -34.64
C ALA A 71 12.32 -5.41 -34.76
#